data_AF-A0A2M8LYT9-F1
#
_entry.id   AF-A0A2M8LYT9-F1
#
_cell.length_a   1.000
_cell.length_b   1.000
_cell.length_c   1.000
_cell.angle_alpha   90.00
_cell.angle_beta   90.00
_cell.angle_gamma   90.00
#
_symmetry.space_group_name_H-M   'P 1'
#
loop_
_entity.id
_entity.type
_entity.pdbx_description
1 polymer ?
#
loop_
_entity_poly.entity_id
_entity_poly.type
_entity_poly.pdbx_seq_one_letter_code
_entity_poly.pdbx_strand_id
1 'polypeptide(L)'
;MNTRAYTDADLVDAATGLRQAIARNTDFADFGDLMADRTVPSTVAAGAPATWNELLDDDEEDDWADLTAYEEAREEVFELARKASDTSAWAVRLGAAGLQPHEPFAVRSTTCGYEVAVQVATHPDLTEDARTELVAAIHAAVEETTTRVLGMTPADRADT
;
A
#
# COMPACT_ATOMS: atom_id res chain seq x y z
N MET A 1 -7.26 6.32 -23.40
CA MET A 1 -6.52 6.20 -22.13
C MET A 1 -6.46 7.59 -21.56
N ASN A 2 -7.28 7.88 -20.55
CA ASN A 2 -7.12 9.13 -19.79
C ASN A 2 -5.88 8.95 -18.93
N THR A 3 -4.84 9.72 -19.22
CA THR A 3 -3.63 9.75 -18.39
C THR A 3 -3.99 10.53 -17.14
N ARG A 4 -4.13 9.84 -15.99
CA ARG A 4 -4.35 10.49 -14.70
C ARG A 4 -3.17 11.41 -14.39
N ALA A 5 -3.42 12.52 -13.69
CA ALA A 5 -2.38 13.48 -13.29
C ALA A 5 -1.45 12.96 -12.17
N TYR A 6 -1.79 11.81 -11.58
CA TYR A 6 -1.07 11.17 -10.47
C TYR A 6 -0.84 9.67 -10.77
N THR A 7 0.10 9.07 -10.03
CA THR A 7 0.45 7.65 -10.13
C THR A 7 -0.09 6.84 -8.96
N ASP A 8 -0.14 5.50 -9.10
CA ASP A 8 -0.51 4.60 -8.01
C ASP A 8 0.42 4.72 -6.79
N ALA A 9 1.70 5.04 -7.02
CA ALA A 9 2.66 5.26 -5.94
C ALA A 9 2.30 6.51 -5.11
N ASP A 10 1.75 7.55 -5.75
CA ASP A 10 1.29 8.76 -5.05
C ASP A 10 0.09 8.45 -4.15
N LEU A 11 -0.84 7.60 -4.61
CA LEU A 11 -1.98 7.15 -3.80
C LEU A 11 -1.53 6.38 -2.56
N VAL A 12 -0.54 5.49 -2.71
CA VAL A 12 0.03 4.71 -1.59
C VAL A 12 0.76 5.60 -0.59
N ASP A 13 1.52 6.59 -1.04
CA ASP A 13 2.20 7.55 -0.16
C ASP A 13 1.19 8.39 0.65
N ALA A 14 0.18 8.93 -0.03
CA ALA A 14 -0.90 9.68 0.60
C ALA A 14 -1.64 8.85 1.66
N ALA A 15 -2.02 7.61 1.31
CA ALA A 15 -2.72 6.70 2.23
C ALA A 15 -1.85 6.35 3.44
N THR A 16 -0.55 6.14 3.24
CA THR A 16 0.41 5.87 4.32
C THR A 16 0.53 7.06 5.27
N GLY A 17 0.64 8.26 4.72
CA GLY A 17 0.72 9.50 5.49
C GLY A 17 -0.56 9.83 6.28
N LEU A 18 -1.73 9.45 5.75
CA LEU A 18 -3.04 9.75 6.32
C LEU A 18 -3.61 8.65 7.23
N ARG A 19 -2.94 7.49 7.35
CA ARG A 19 -3.41 6.35 8.17
C ARG A 19 -3.78 6.72 9.61
N GLN A 20 -3.03 7.64 10.24
CA GLN A 20 -3.31 8.06 11.62
C GLN A 20 -4.60 8.87 11.76
N ALA A 21 -5.04 9.59 10.72
CA ALA A 21 -6.30 10.32 10.73
C ALA A 21 -7.48 9.34 10.79
N ILE A 22 -7.47 8.30 9.96
CA ILE A 22 -8.50 7.24 10.01
C ILE A 22 -8.51 6.53 11.36
N ALA A 23 -7.34 6.24 11.94
CA ALA A 23 -7.25 5.66 13.28
C ALA A 23 -7.86 6.54 14.39
N ARG A 24 -7.96 7.86 14.16
CA ARG A 24 -8.62 8.82 15.07
C ARG A 24 -10.11 9.01 14.76
N ASN A 25 -10.68 8.16 13.90
CA ASN A 25 -12.06 8.21 13.47
C ASN A 25 -12.42 9.53 12.74
N THR A 26 -11.45 10.09 12.01
CA THR A 26 -11.71 11.17 11.05
C THR A 26 -12.71 10.67 10.01
N ASP A 27 -13.78 11.43 9.79
CA ASP A 27 -14.78 11.08 8.78
C ASP A 27 -14.24 11.32 7.36
N PHE A 28 -14.99 10.87 6.36
CA PHE A 28 -14.59 10.99 4.96
C PHE A 28 -14.49 12.45 4.48
N ALA A 29 -15.26 13.36 5.09
CA ALA A 29 -15.27 14.77 4.71
C ALA A 29 -13.97 15.44 5.17
N ASP A 30 -13.63 15.28 6.45
CA ASP A 30 -12.40 15.79 7.04
C ASP A 30 -11.15 15.14 6.43
N PHE A 31 -11.27 13.92 5.89
CA PHE A 31 -10.18 13.24 5.19
C PHE A 31 -9.80 13.94 3.88
N GLY A 32 -10.79 14.46 3.14
CA GLY A 32 -10.57 15.22 1.91
C GLY A 32 -9.68 16.44 2.17
N ASP A 33 -10.00 17.22 3.20
CA ASP A 33 -9.22 18.41 3.57
C ASP A 33 -7.77 18.06 3.94
N LEU A 34 -7.56 16.96 4.67
CA LEU A 34 -6.22 16.49 5.01
C LEU A 34 -5.43 15.98 3.80
N MET A 35 -6.11 15.49 2.77
CA MET A 35 -5.49 15.05 1.53
C MET A 35 -5.18 16.24 0.62
N ALA A 36 -6.09 17.22 0.52
CA ALA A 36 -6.02 18.37 -0.36
C ALA A 36 -4.66 19.11 -0.28
N ASP A 37 -4.19 19.39 0.93
CA ASP A 37 -2.96 20.15 1.16
C ASP A 37 -1.66 19.35 0.98
N ARG A 38 -1.72 18.04 0.70
CA ARG A 38 -0.51 17.21 0.58
C ARG A 38 0.08 17.30 -0.82
N THR A 39 1.39 17.52 -0.90
CA THR A 39 2.15 17.47 -2.16
C THR A 39 2.17 16.07 -2.76
N VAL A 40 1.96 15.96 -4.07
CA VAL A 40 1.99 14.72 -4.85
C VAL A 40 3.44 14.41 -5.26
N PRO A 41 4.07 13.31 -4.78
CA PRO A 41 5.50 13.04 -4.99
C PRO A 41 5.96 13.05 -6.45
N SER A 42 5.17 12.48 -7.37
CA SER A 42 5.50 12.45 -8.80
C SER A 42 5.65 13.84 -9.43
N THR A 43 4.89 14.83 -8.96
CA THR A 43 4.96 16.23 -9.43
C THR A 43 6.26 16.92 -9.00
N VAL A 44 6.76 16.58 -7.80
CA VAL A 44 8.06 17.03 -7.30
C VAL A 44 9.18 16.47 -8.18
N ALA A 45 9.12 15.17 -8.50
CA ALA A 45 10.09 14.52 -9.36
C ALA A 45 10.10 15.09 -10.79
N ALA A 46 8.93 15.53 -11.28
CA ALA A 46 8.79 16.23 -12.55
C ALA A 46 9.27 17.69 -12.53
N GLY A 47 9.65 18.22 -11.35
CA GLY A 47 10.15 19.59 -11.17
C GLY A 47 9.06 20.65 -11.07
N ALA A 48 7.80 20.26 -10.92
CA ALA A 48 6.65 21.16 -10.76
C ALA A 48 5.78 20.65 -9.59
N PRO A 49 6.19 20.87 -8.33
CA PRO A 49 5.44 20.42 -7.16
C PRO A 49 4.01 20.95 -7.17
N ALA A 50 3.04 20.05 -7.01
CA ALA A 50 1.64 20.38 -6.83
C ALA A 50 1.05 19.56 -5.67
N THR A 51 0.11 20.16 -4.96
CA THR A 51 -0.74 19.49 -3.96
C THR A 51 -1.88 18.71 -4.62
N TRP A 52 -2.53 17.81 -3.90
CA TRP A 52 -3.70 17.10 -4.41
C TRP A 52 -4.83 18.05 -4.80
N ASN A 53 -4.96 19.18 -4.08
CA ASN A 53 -5.86 20.26 -4.48
C ASN A 53 -5.36 20.85 -5.80
N GLU A 54 -4.18 21.45 -5.87
CA GLU A 54 -3.66 22.10 -7.09
C GLU A 54 -3.56 21.20 -8.32
N LEU A 55 -3.36 19.88 -8.13
CA LEU A 55 -3.28 18.91 -9.21
C LEU A 55 -4.65 18.58 -9.82
N LEU A 56 -5.72 18.81 -9.05
CA LEU A 56 -7.09 18.37 -9.36
C LEU A 56 -8.13 19.52 -9.21
N ASP A 57 -7.69 20.76 -8.93
CA ASP A 57 -8.51 21.99 -8.86
C ASP A 57 -8.58 22.67 -10.24
N ASP A 58 -9.72 22.44 -10.91
CA ASP A 58 -10.75 23.42 -11.32
C ASP A 58 -10.36 24.85 -11.78
N ASP A 59 -9.47 25.01 -12.76
CA ASP A 59 -9.36 26.28 -13.50
C ASP A 59 -10.12 26.26 -14.86
N GLU A 60 -10.93 25.24 -15.15
CA GLU A 60 -11.79 25.20 -16.33
C GLU A 60 -13.27 25.05 -15.94
N GLU A 61 -13.94 26.20 -15.80
CA GLU A 61 -15.39 26.39 -15.64
C GLU A 61 -16.22 25.70 -16.74
N ASP A 62 -16.24 24.36 -16.87
CA ASP A 62 -17.32 23.64 -17.58
C ASP A 62 -17.26 22.09 -17.55
N ASP A 63 -16.24 21.43 -17.02
CA ASP A 63 -16.14 19.95 -17.12
C ASP A 63 -16.41 19.22 -15.80
N TRP A 64 -17.66 18.75 -15.63
CA TRP A 64 -18.09 17.85 -14.54
C TRP A 64 -17.23 16.56 -14.42
N ALA A 65 -16.39 16.27 -15.41
CA ALA A 65 -15.48 15.14 -15.42
C ALA A 65 -14.29 15.28 -14.43
N ASP A 66 -13.84 16.50 -14.10
CA ASP A 66 -12.62 16.70 -13.31
C ASP A 66 -12.86 16.74 -11.79
N LEU A 67 -14.03 17.21 -11.34
CA LEU A 67 -14.53 16.96 -9.98
C LEU A 67 -14.57 15.46 -9.66
N THR A 68 -14.79 14.62 -10.68
CA THR A 68 -14.78 13.17 -10.53
C THR A 68 -13.38 12.64 -10.22
N ALA A 69 -12.31 13.23 -10.77
CA ALA A 69 -10.94 12.74 -10.56
C ALA A 69 -10.45 12.98 -9.12
N TYR A 70 -10.77 14.12 -8.52
CA TYR A 70 -10.48 14.38 -7.10
C TYR A 70 -11.28 13.46 -6.19
N GLU A 71 -12.57 13.28 -6.46
CA GLU A 71 -13.42 12.38 -5.67
C GLU A 71 -12.99 10.92 -5.77
N GLU A 72 -12.62 10.45 -6.97
CA GLU A 72 -12.06 9.12 -7.22
C GLU A 72 -10.74 8.91 -6.47
N ALA A 73 -9.80 9.87 -6.58
CA ALA A 73 -8.54 9.81 -5.85
C ALA A 73 -8.77 9.77 -4.34
N ARG A 74 -9.66 10.63 -3.83
CA ARG A 74 -10.01 10.69 -2.40
C ARG A 74 -10.62 9.37 -1.91
N GLU A 75 -11.53 8.78 -2.68
CA GLU A 75 -12.13 7.47 -2.35
C GLU A 75 -11.08 6.35 -2.36
N GLU A 76 -10.22 6.29 -3.39
CA GLU A 76 -9.15 5.29 -3.48
C GLU A 76 -8.16 5.41 -2.31
N VAL A 77 -7.70 6.62 -1.96
CA VAL A 77 -6.78 6.85 -0.84
C VAL A 77 -7.44 6.54 0.50
N PHE A 78 -8.71 6.91 0.69
CA PHE A 78 -9.45 6.60 1.92
C PHE A 78 -9.61 5.10 2.12
N GLU A 79 -10.03 4.36 1.09
CA GLU A 79 -10.17 2.90 1.17
C GLU A 79 -8.82 2.20 1.41
N LEU A 80 -7.74 2.66 0.77
CA LEU A 80 -6.39 2.16 1.03
C LEU A 80 -5.99 2.38 2.49
N ALA A 81 -6.16 3.60 3.02
CA ALA A 81 -5.80 3.93 4.38
C ALA A 81 -6.68 3.20 5.42
N ARG A 82 -7.96 2.97 5.10
CA ARG A 82 -8.90 2.18 5.94
C ARG A 82 -8.48 0.72 6.01
N LYS A 83 -8.22 0.08 4.86
CA LYS A 83 -7.71 -1.31 4.80
C LYS A 83 -6.35 -1.45 5.49
N ALA A 84 -5.47 -0.46 5.34
CA ALA A 84 -4.19 -0.41 6.06
C ALA A 84 -4.37 -0.27 7.58
N SER A 85 -5.43 0.41 8.04
CA SER A 85 -5.77 0.52 9.46
C SER A 85 -6.25 -0.82 10.05
N ASP A 86 -6.99 -1.63 9.31
CA ASP A 86 -7.31 -3.02 9.73
C ASP A 86 -6.04 -3.88 9.83
N THR A 87 -5.08 -3.64 8.95
CA THR A 87 -3.74 -4.28 8.99
C THR A 87 -2.91 -3.75 10.16
N SER A 88 -3.17 -2.53 10.63
CA SER A 88 -2.51 -1.94 11.79
C SER A 88 -2.89 -2.59 13.11
N ALA A 89 -4.12 -3.07 13.27
CA ALA A 89 -4.52 -3.85 14.45
C ALA A 89 -3.77 -5.20 14.51
N TRP A 90 -3.56 -5.82 13.35
CA TRP A 90 -2.73 -7.01 13.22
C TRP A 90 -1.26 -6.70 13.55
N ALA A 91 -0.69 -5.64 12.98
CA ALA A 91 0.68 -5.20 13.28
C ALA A 91 0.89 -4.83 14.77
N VAL A 92 -0.10 -4.18 15.41
CA VAL A 92 -0.08 -3.86 16.85
C VAL A 92 -0.14 -5.14 17.69
N ARG A 93 -0.95 -6.13 17.31
CA ARG A 93 -0.98 -7.43 18.00
C ARG A 93 0.36 -8.17 17.89
N LEU A 94 1.01 -8.13 16.72
CA LEU A 94 2.36 -8.68 16.54
C LEU A 94 3.39 -7.98 17.43
N GLY A 95 3.37 -6.65 17.45
CA GLY A 95 4.25 -5.85 18.30
C GLY A 95 4.01 -6.08 19.80
N ALA A 96 2.74 -6.16 20.22
CA ALA A 96 2.35 -6.45 21.61
C ALA A 96 2.76 -7.87 22.05
N ALA A 97 2.83 -8.81 21.11
CA ALA A 97 3.33 -10.17 21.36
C ALA A 97 4.87 -10.26 21.38
N GLY A 98 5.59 -9.14 21.22
CA GLY A 98 7.06 -9.11 21.24
C GLY A 98 7.70 -9.81 20.04
N LEU A 99 6.95 -10.02 18.95
CA LEU A 99 7.45 -10.72 17.78
C LEU A 99 8.29 -9.78 16.90
N GLN A 100 9.38 -10.30 16.36
CA GLN A 100 10.25 -9.60 15.43
C GLN A 100 9.82 -9.93 13.99
N PRO A 101 9.47 -8.93 13.16
CA PRO A 101 9.13 -9.15 11.77
C PRO A 101 10.36 -9.53 10.94
N HIS A 102 10.16 -10.39 9.96
CA HIS A 102 11.13 -10.73 8.92
C HIS A 102 10.85 -9.97 7.63
N GLU A 103 11.78 -10.04 6.69
CA GLU A 103 11.53 -9.53 5.34
C GLU A 103 10.31 -10.26 4.74
N PRO A 104 9.31 -9.53 4.22
CA PRO A 104 8.18 -10.15 3.55
C PRO A 104 8.64 -10.79 2.25
N PHE A 105 7.93 -11.84 1.83
CA PHE A 105 8.06 -12.39 0.49
C PHE A 105 6.69 -12.44 -0.18
N ALA A 106 6.67 -12.41 -1.50
CA ALA A 106 5.42 -12.31 -2.22
C ALA A 106 5.49 -12.91 -3.63
N VAL A 107 4.38 -13.47 -4.08
CA VAL A 107 4.19 -14.00 -5.42
C VAL A 107 3.45 -12.96 -6.24
N ARG A 108 4.07 -12.53 -7.34
CA ARG A 108 3.49 -11.54 -8.26
C ARG A 108 2.86 -12.24 -9.46
N SER A 109 1.66 -11.81 -9.82
CA SER A 109 1.11 -12.03 -11.16
C SER A 109 1.69 -11.00 -12.12
N THR A 110 1.88 -11.40 -13.37
CA THR A 110 2.30 -10.50 -14.44
C THR A 110 1.23 -9.45 -14.79
N THR A 111 -0.02 -9.63 -14.33
CA THR A 111 -1.15 -8.75 -14.70
C THR A 111 -1.76 -7.97 -13.55
N CYS A 112 -1.62 -8.41 -12.30
CA CYS A 112 -2.38 -7.87 -11.16
C CYS A 112 -1.52 -7.44 -9.96
N GLY A 113 -0.19 -7.39 -10.09
CA GLY A 113 0.70 -7.08 -8.96
C GLY A 113 0.86 -8.28 -8.03
N TYR A 114 0.73 -8.10 -6.72
CA TYR A 114 0.88 -9.19 -5.75
C TYR A 114 -0.40 -10.04 -5.66
N GLU A 115 -0.29 -11.34 -5.96
CA GLU A 115 -1.38 -12.31 -5.73
C GLU A 115 -1.34 -12.86 -4.30
N VAL A 116 -0.12 -13.02 -3.78
CA VAL A 116 0.11 -13.49 -2.42
C VAL A 116 1.26 -12.68 -1.83
N ALA A 117 1.09 -12.12 -0.63
CA ALA A 117 2.17 -11.54 0.16
C ALA A 117 2.14 -12.16 1.56
N VAL A 118 3.31 -12.60 2.03
CA VAL A 118 3.45 -13.27 3.32
C VAL A 118 4.44 -12.49 4.17
N GLN A 119 3.97 -12.09 5.34
CA GLN A 119 4.75 -11.39 6.35
C GLN A 119 4.84 -12.31 7.58
N VAL A 120 6.05 -12.71 7.92
CA VAL A 120 6.32 -13.60 9.06
C VAL A 120 6.91 -12.78 10.21
N ALA A 121 6.55 -13.12 11.44
CA ALA A 121 7.20 -12.58 12.64
C ALA A 121 7.40 -13.71 13.67
N THR A 122 8.54 -13.71 14.37
CA THR A 122 8.89 -14.76 15.35
C THR A 122 9.35 -14.16 16.67
N HIS A 123 9.19 -14.92 17.77
CA HIS A 123 9.69 -14.50 19.08
C HIS A 123 11.22 -14.43 19.09
N PRO A 124 11.85 -13.47 19.79
CA PRO A 124 13.32 -13.35 19.86
C PRO A 124 14.00 -14.59 20.46
N ASP A 125 13.32 -15.35 21.31
CA ASP A 125 13.86 -16.57 21.92
C ASP A 125 14.01 -17.74 20.95
N LEU A 126 13.45 -17.64 19.74
CA LEU A 126 13.67 -18.64 18.71
C LEU A 126 15.12 -18.55 18.23
N THR A 127 15.82 -19.69 18.22
CA THR A 127 17.19 -19.76 17.71
C THR A 127 17.23 -19.33 16.24
N GLU A 128 18.36 -18.79 15.82
CA GLU A 128 18.54 -18.32 14.44
C GLU A 128 18.35 -19.46 13.42
N ASP A 129 18.83 -20.65 13.75
CA ASP A 129 18.66 -21.84 12.90
C ASP A 129 17.18 -22.22 12.75
N ALA A 130 16.43 -22.28 13.87
CA ALA A 130 15.01 -22.62 13.84
C ALA A 130 14.19 -21.54 13.11
N ARG A 131 14.60 -20.27 13.23
CA ARG A 131 13.98 -19.13 12.56
C ARG A 131 14.19 -19.21 11.06
N THR A 132 15.44 -19.43 10.64
CA THR A 132 15.82 -19.58 9.23
C THR A 132 15.11 -20.77 8.60
N GLU A 133 15.12 -21.93 9.28
CA GLU A 133 14.45 -23.14 8.82
C GLU A 133 12.94 -22.93 8.68
N LEU A 134 12.29 -22.30 9.67
CA LEU A 134 10.87 -21.99 9.62
C LEU A 134 10.51 -21.07 8.45
N VAL A 135 11.23 -19.95 8.29
CA VAL A 135 10.99 -18.99 7.20
C VAL A 135 11.19 -19.66 5.85
N ALA A 136 12.27 -20.45 5.68
CA ALA A 136 12.52 -21.19 4.46
C ALA A 136 11.44 -22.24 4.15
N ALA A 137 10.94 -22.95 5.17
CA ALA A 137 9.87 -23.93 5.01
C ALA A 137 8.54 -23.26 4.60
N ILE A 138 8.21 -22.12 5.20
CA ILE A 138 7.02 -21.33 4.82
C ILE A 138 7.17 -20.85 3.36
N HIS A 139 8.35 -20.36 2.97
CA HIS A 139 8.63 -19.94 1.60
C HIS A 139 8.39 -21.07 0.61
N ALA A 140 9.05 -22.22 0.82
CA ALA A 140 8.93 -23.39 -0.05
C ALA A 140 7.48 -23.89 -0.17
N ALA A 141 6.73 -23.91 0.93
CA ALA A 141 5.32 -24.33 0.92
C ALA A 141 4.42 -23.39 0.11
N VAL A 142 4.67 -22.08 0.19
CA VAL A 142 3.94 -21.09 -0.60
C VAL A 142 4.29 -21.23 -2.07
N GLU A 143 5.58 -21.31 -2.42
CA GLU A 143 6.04 -21.50 -3.80
C GLU A 143 5.47 -22.77 -4.44
N GLU A 144 5.52 -23.90 -3.73
CA GLU A 144 4.94 -25.15 -4.18
C GLU A 144 3.44 -24.99 -4.45
N THR A 145 2.72 -24.36 -3.52
CA THR A 145 1.28 -24.19 -3.63
C THR A 145 0.90 -23.26 -4.78
N THR A 146 1.57 -22.11 -4.92
CA THR A 146 1.28 -21.17 -6.01
C THR A 146 1.66 -21.76 -7.37
N THR A 147 2.75 -22.52 -7.45
CA THR A 147 3.12 -23.22 -8.69
C THR A 147 2.08 -24.29 -9.03
N ARG A 148 1.71 -25.14 -8.07
CA ARG A 148 0.82 -26.27 -8.29
C ARG A 148 -0.63 -25.86 -8.56
N VAL A 149 -1.14 -24.86 -7.83
CA VAL A 149 -2.56 -24.48 -7.87
C VAL A 149 -2.81 -23.35 -8.84
N LEU A 150 -1.92 -22.35 -8.88
CA LEU A 150 -2.11 -21.15 -9.68
C LEU A 150 -1.30 -21.18 -10.99
N GLY A 151 -0.42 -22.18 -11.17
CA GLY A 151 0.46 -22.25 -12.34
C GLY A 151 1.49 -21.11 -12.39
N MET A 152 1.73 -20.45 -11.26
CA MET A 152 2.56 -19.25 -11.17
C MET A 152 4.01 -19.62 -10.86
N THR A 153 4.95 -18.90 -11.47
CA THR A 153 6.36 -18.96 -11.07
C THR A 153 6.62 -17.88 -10.03
N PRO A 154 7.32 -18.19 -8.91
CA PRO A 154 7.73 -17.18 -7.94
C PRO A 154 8.47 -16.04 -8.64
N ALA A 155 8.16 -14.80 -8.23
CA ALA A 155 8.87 -13.63 -8.72
C ALA A 155 10.24 -13.57 -8.03
N ASP A 156 11.16 -14.41 -8.47
CA ASP A 156 12.48 -14.51 -7.87
C ASP A 156 13.27 -13.22 -8.21
N ARG A 157 13.61 -12.45 -7.17
CA ARG A 157 14.52 -11.29 -7.21
C ARG A 157 14.15 -10.20 -8.24
N ALA A 158 13.17 -9.35 -7.92
CA ALA A 158 13.18 -8.01 -8.50
C ALA A 158 14.44 -7.31 -7.98
N ASP A 159 15.34 -6.95 -8.89
CA ASP A 159 16.61 -6.27 -8.66
C ASP A 159 16.54 -5.19 -7.57
N THR A 160 17.54 -5.22 -6.67
CA THR A 160 18.05 -4.03 -5.96
C THR A 160 18.39 -2.90 -6.92
#